data_AF-A0A6J6TV19-F1
#
_entry.id   AF-A0A6J6TV19-F1
#
_cell.length_a   1.000
_cell.length_b   1.000
_cell.length_c   1.000
_cell.angle_alpha   90.00
_cell.angle_beta   90.00
_cell.angle_gamma   90.00
#
_symmetry.space_group_name_H-M   'P 1'
#
loop_
_entity.id
_entity.type
_entity.pdbx_description
1 polymer ?
#
loop_
_entity_poly.entity_id
_entity_poly.type
_entity_poly.pdbx_seq_one_letter_code
_entity_poly.pdbx_strand_id
1 'polypeptide(L)'
;MRPIDYTIPDDGPVGKILRASGRHQWRPAHIHMVVAADGFVPVTTHLFDQASKYLDSDAVFGVRDSLIVDMSNGHCNYDFVLDSIRE
;
A
#
# COMPACT_ATOMS: atom_id res chain seq x y z
N MET A 1 15.62 6.69 2.47
CA MET A 1 14.66 7.55 1.74
C MET A 1 13.27 7.05 2.10
N ARG A 2 12.32 7.94 2.45
CA ARG A 2 10.96 7.59 2.87
C ARG A 2 9.99 7.82 1.70
N PRO A 3 9.00 6.93 1.45
CA PRO A 3 8.02 7.17 0.39
C PRO A 3 7.17 8.41 0.70
N ILE A 4 6.54 8.95 -0.34
CA ILE A 4 5.61 10.08 -0.23
C ILE A 4 4.25 9.68 -0.82
N ASP A 5 3.21 10.38 -0.38
CA ASP A 5 1.87 10.26 -0.96
C ASP A 5 1.93 10.60 -2.45
N TYR A 6 1.16 9.90 -3.28
CA TYR A 6 1.15 10.14 -4.71
C TYR A 6 -0.25 9.99 -5.29
N THR A 7 -0.48 10.59 -6.47
CA THR A 7 -1.76 10.53 -7.17
C THR A 7 -1.76 9.44 -8.24
N ILE A 8 -2.86 8.70 -8.37
CA ILE A 8 -3.12 7.99 -9.63
C ILE A 8 -3.47 9.01 -10.71
N PRO A 9 -3.14 8.78 -12.01
CA PRO A 9 -3.54 9.69 -13.07
C PRO A 9 -5.07 9.89 -13.15
N ASP A 10 -5.55 11.15 -13.22
CA ASP A 10 -6.97 11.50 -13.26
C ASP A 10 -7.44 12.22 -14.54
N ASP A 11 -6.58 12.32 -15.55
CA ASP A 11 -6.92 12.84 -16.89
C ASP A 11 -7.70 11.81 -17.74
N GLY A 12 -7.68 10.54 -17.33
CA GLY A 12 -8.36 9.43 -18.01
C GLY A 12 -9.77 9.07 -17.49
N PRO A 13 -10.32 7.93 -17.95
CA PRO A 13 -11.62 7.41 -17.51
C PRO A 13 -11.74 7.23 -16.00
N VAL A 14 -10.67 6.79 -15.33
CA VAL A 14 -10.63 6.61 -13.87
C VAL A 14 -10.86 7.95 -13.16
N GLY A 15 -10.18 9.02 -13.59
CA GLY A 15 -10.38 10.34 -13.02
C GLY A 15 -11.79 10.90 -13.22
N LYS A 16 -12.44 10.58 -14.34
CA LYS A 16 -13.86 10.92 -14.55
C LYS A 16 -14.76 10.25 -13.51
N ILE A 17 -14.52 8.97 -13.22
CA ILE A 17 -15.28 8.22 -12.21
C ILE A 17 -15.00 8.76 -10.80
N LEU A 18 -13.73 9.05 -10.47
CA LEU A 18 -13.38 9.66 -9.18
C LEU A 18 -14.09 10.98 -8.97
N ARG A 19 -14.05 11.90 -9.95
CA ARG A 19 -14.77 13.18 -9.87
C ARG A 19 -16.28 13.00 -9.76
N ALA A 20 -16.87 12.10 -10.57
CA ALA A 20 -18.31 11.82 -10.53
C ALA A 20 -18.76 11.22 -9.18
N SER A 21 -17.88 10.55 -8.47
CA SER A 21 -18.13 9.97 -7.13
C SER A 21 -17.68 10.88 -5.98
N GLY A 22 -17.15 12.08 -6.26
CA GLY A 22 -16.64 12.99 -5.23
C GLY A 22 -15.38 12.49 -4.51
N ARG A 23 -14.62 11.58 -5.13
CA ARG A 23 -13.43 10.93 -4.55
C ARG A 23 -12.14 11.58 -5.04
N HIS A 24 -11.11 11.57 -4.20
CA HIS A 24 -9.77 12.03 -4.57
C HIS A 24 -8.92 10.93 -5.20
N GLN A 25 -7.82 11.33 -5.84
CA GLN A 25 -6.87 10.45 -6.55
C GLN A 25 -5.65 10.01 -5.72
N TRP A 26 -5.51 10.48 -4.49
CA TRP A 26 -4.36 10.21 -3.64
C TRP A 26 -4.31 8.78 -3.12
N ARG A 27 -3.10 8.22 -3.17
CA ARG A 27 -2.69 7.01 -2.47
C ARG A 27 -1.71 7.39 -1.36
N PRO A 28 -1.81 6.76 -0.18
CA PRO A 28 -0.88 6.97 0.91
C PRO A 28 0.53 6.54 0.55
N ALA A 29 1.56 7.13 1.15
CA ALA A 29 2.95 6.73 1.00
C ALA A 29 3.14 5.24 1.34
N HIS A 30 3.72 4.47 0.41
CA HIS A 30 3.95 3.03 0.61
C HIS A 30 5.13 2.48 -0.18
N ILE A 31 5.52 1.26 0.18
CA ILE A 31 6.51 0.44 -0.51
C ILE A 31 5.83 -0.84 -1.00
N HIS A 32 6.08 -1.22 -2.24
CA HIS A 32 5.62 -2.48 -2.81
C HIS A 32 6.60 -3.61 -2.47
N MET A 33 6.06 -4.78 -2.13
CA MET A 33 6.84 -5.95 -1.75
C MET A 33 6.29 -7.19 -2.45
N VAL A 34 7.20 -8.00 -2.99
CA VAL A 34 6.92 -9.40 -3.34
C VAL A 34 7.89 -10.24 -2.52
N VAL A 35 7.37 -11.02 -1.59
CA VAL A 35 8.16 -11.87 -0.69
C VAL A 35 7.89 -13.33 -1.05
N ALA A 36 8.96 -14.08 -1.27
CA ALA A 36 8.91 -15.47 -1.70
C ALA A 36 10.00 -16.29 -1.02
N ALA A 37 9.72 -17.58 -0.81
CA ALA A 37 10.66 -18.57 -0.31
C ALA A 37 10.31 -19.95 -0.90
N ASP A 38 11.30 -20.82 -1.05
CA ASP A 38 11.10 -22.17 -1.59
C ASP A 38 10.12 -22.98 -0.73
N GLY A 39 9.10 -23.56 -1.37
CA GLY A 39 8.08 -24.36 -0.68
C GLY A 39 6.94 -23.55 -0.06
N PHE A 40 6.90 -22.23 -0.25
CA PHE A 40 5.86 -21.34 0.26
C PHE A 40 5.13 -20.57 -0.84
N VAL A 41 3.89 -20.19 -0.59
CA VAL A 41 3.10 -19.32 -1.48
C VAL A 41 3.65 -17.89 -1.39
N PRO A 42 4.08 -17.27 -2.51
CA PRO A 42 4.55 -15.90 -2.50
C PRO A 42 3.44 -14.92 -2.09
N VAL A 43 3.81 -13.86 -1.37
CA VAL A 43 2.88 -12.77 -1.04
C VAL A 43 3.28 -11.49 -1.78
N THR A 44 2.30 -10.90 -2.47
CA THR A 44 2.40 -9.55 -3.03
C THR A 44 1.65 -8.61 -2.11
N THR A 45 2.33 -7.64 -1.53
CA THR A 45 1.73 -6.72 -0.56
C THR A 45 2.37 -5.33 -0.61
N HIS A 46 1.89 -4.45 0.26
CA HIS A 46 2.40 -3.10 0.48
C HIS A 46 2.67 -2.90 1.97
N LEU A 47 3.63 -2.04 2.30
CA LEU A 47 3.73 -1.43 3.63
C LEU A 47 3.46 0.05 3.52
N PHE A 48 2.50 0.54 4.30
CA PHE A 48 2.06 1.94 4.33
C PHE A 48 2.73 2.66 5.49
N ASP A 49 3.11 3.89 5.25
CA ASP A 49 3.73 4.72 6.27
C ASP A 49 2.68 5.39 7.16
N GLN A 50 2.81 5.23 8.48
CA GLN A 50 1.83 5.71 9.46
C GLN A 50 1.59 7.23 9.45
N ALA A 51 2.53 8.03 8.95
CA ALA A 51 2.33 9.49 8.88
C ALA A 51 1.69 9.96 7.55
N SER A 52 1.30 9.03 6.68
CA SER A 52 0.58 9.38 5.46
C SER A 52 -0.80 9.96 5.75
N LYS A 53 -1.20 10.97 4.97
CA LYS A 53 -2.48 11.68 5.16
C LYS A 53 -3.70 10.92 4.64
N TYR A 54 -3.48 9.90 3.82
CA TYR A 54 -4.54 9.23 3.04
C TYR A 54 -4.75 7.77 3.45
N LEU A 55 -4.34 7.38 4.66
CA LEU A 55 -4.51 6.01 5.17
C LEU A 55 -5.98 5.60 5.21
N ASP A 56 -6.86 6.50 5.70
CA ASP A 56 -8.29 6.24 5.83
C ASP A 56 -9.08 6.45 4.53
N SER A 57 -8.42 6.88 3.46
CA SER A 57 -9.08 7.32 2.22
C SER A 57 -8.37 6.93 0.93
N ASP A 58 -7.52 5.90 0.95
CA ASP A 58 -6.77 5.42 -0.22
C ASP A 58 -7.68 5.25 -1.45
N ALA A 59 -7.31 5.92 -2.56
CA ALA A 59 -8.08 5.94 -3.80
C ALA A 59 -8.35 4.53 -4.36
N VAL A 60 -7.51 3.54 -4.04
CA VAL A 60 -7.64 2.16 -4.52
C VAL A 60 -8.02 1.14 -3.44
N PHE A 61 -8.35 1.59 -2.22
CA PHE A 61 -8.79 0.73 -1.12
C PHE A 61 -7.77 -0.36 -0.72
N GLY A 62 -6.48 -0.10 -0.88
CA GLY A 62 -5.39 -1.04 -0.62
C GLY A 62 -4.94 -1.12 0.83
N VAL A 63 -5.25 -0.12 1.66
CA VAL A 63 -4.82 -0.05 3.06
C VAL A 63 -5.49 -1.13 3.91
N ARG A 64 -4.71 -1.73 4.81
CA ARG A 64 -5.15 -2.60 5.90
C ARG A 64 -4.36 -2.21 7.13
N ASP A 65 -4.99 -2.20 8.31
CA ASP A 65 -4.34 -1.75 9.56
C ASP A 65 -3.06 -2.53 9.87
N SER A 66 -3.05 -3.83 9.58
CA SER A 66 -1.87 -4.69 9.77
C SER A 66 -0.71 -4.36 8.84
N LEU A 67 -0.89 -3.51 7.82
CA LEU A 67 0.14 -3.12 6.85
C LEU A 67 0.66 -1.69 7.08
N ILE A 68 0.22 -1.02 8.15
CA ILE A 68 0.66 0.32 8.51
C ILE A 68 1.87 0.21 9.46
N VAL A 69 2.98 0.86 9.13
CA VAL A 69 4.23 0.81 9.88
C VAL A 69 4.81 2.20 10.13
N ASP A 70 5.59 2.33 11.20
CA ASP A 70 6.42 3.52 11.39
C ASP A 70 7.67 3.46 10.52
N MET A 71 7.80 4.40 9.58
CA MET A 71 9.01 4.59 8.76
C MET A 71 9.84 5.80 9.19
N SER A 72 9.63 6.30 10.42
CA SER A 72 10.40 7.40 10.99
C SER A 72 11.90 7.12 10.95
N ASN A 73 12.70 8.17 10.75
CA ASN A 73 14.16 8.07 10.62
C ASN A 73 14.66 7.16 9.47
N GLY A 74 13.77 6.73 8.55
CA GLY A 74 14.14 5.88 7.43
C GLY A 74 14.30 4.40 7.78
N HIS A 75 13.73 3.95 8.90
CA HIS A 75 13.75 2.56 9.35
C HIS A 75 12.33 2.08 9.66
N CYS A 76 12.04 0.81 9.37
CA CYS A 76 10.82 0.13 9.83
C CYS A 76 11.12 -1.37 10.03
N ASN A 77 10.42 -2.02 10.95
CA ASN A 77 10.45 -3.47 11.14
C ASN A 77 9.09 -4.04 10.78
N TYR A 78 9.07 -5.13 10.01
CA TYR A 78 7.86 -5.84 9.62
C TYR A 78 8.17 -7.30 9.29
N ASP A 79 7.45 -8.23 9.89
CA ASP A 79 7.63 -9.66 9.68
C ASP A 79 6.64 -10.19 8.63
N PHE A 80 7.14 -11.04 7.72
CA PHE A 80 6.30 -11.71 6.72
C PHE A 80 6.05 -13.14 7.14
N VAL A 81 4.78 -13.55 7.09
CA VAL A 81 4.37 -14.94 7.25
C VAL A 81 3.92 -15.45 5.89
N LEU A 82 4.52 -16.55 5.44
CA LEU A 82 4.16 -17.20 4.18
C LEU A 82 3.50 -18.54 4.48
N ASP A 83 2.46 -18.85 3.70
CA ASP A 83 1.78 -20.14 3.79
C ASP A 83 2.59 -21.22 3.09
N SER A 84 2.74 -22.38 3.73
CA SER A 84 3.39 -23.55 3.13
C SER A 84 2.53 -24.08 1.98
N ILE A 85 3.17 -24.51 0.89
CA ILE A 85 2.49 -25.20 -0.24
C ILE A 85 2.13 -26.65 0.16
N ARG A 86 2.73 -27.18 1.22
CA ARG A 86 2.44 -28.50 1.78
C ARG A 86 1.65 -28.34 3.07
N GLU A 87 0.47 -28.98 3.15
CA GLU A 87 -0.34 -29.09 4.37
C GLU A 87 0.41 -29.80 5.50
#